data_AF-A0A286GC21-F1
#
_entry.id   AF-A0A286GC21-F1
#
_cell.length_a   1.000
_cell.length_b   1.000
_cell.length_c   1.000
_cell.angle_alpha   90.00
_cell.angle_beta   90.00
_cell.angle_gamma   90.00
#
_symmetry.space_group_name_H-M   'P 1'
#
loop_
_entity.id
_entity.type
_entity.pdbx_description
1 polymer ?
#
loop_
_entity_poly.entity_id
_entity_poly.type
_entity_poly.pdbx_seq_one_letter_code
_entity_poly.pdbx_strand_id
1 'polypeptide(L)'
;MTASRLLLEHYFVEELSVAANVDADPAVFADWRPEPATERDYASSPDDPRLHQVRLTVTVGHDDSGAAPYRVRLALRGIFRIDPSVEDKRLRDGLLTNTAPSILYGAAREVVLATTARGPFPPVLLPAEVFPPEVLDDDAEPAPPPAEPSPPARPRRKRAKASD
;
A
#
# COMPACT_ATOMS: atom_id res chain seq x y z
N MET A 1 24.47 -9.74 22.56
CA MET A 1 23.22 -9.67 21.78
C MET A 1 23.59 -9.22 20.39
N THR A 2 23.27 -9.99 19.35
CA THR A 2 23.48 -9.56 17.96
C THR A 2 22.44 -8.50 17.64
N ALA A 3 22.85 -7.32 17.19
CA ALA A 3 21.91 -6.28 16.75
C ALA A 3 21.11 -6.75 15.52
N SER A 4 19.86 -6.28 15.37
CA SER A 4 19.07 -6.58 14.18
C SER A 4 19.73 -5.97 12.95
N ARG A 5 19.84 -6.73 11.86
CA ARG A 5 20.43 -6.26 10.59
C ARG A 5 19.56 -5.25 9.85
N LEU A 6 18.27 -5.22 10.17
CA LEU A 6 17.28 -4.28 9.66
C LEU A 6 16.43 -3.80 10.83
N LEU A 7 16.39 -2.49 11.05
CA LEU A 7 15.56 -1.85 12.06
C LEU A 7 14.44 -1.09 11.37
N LEU A 8 13.19 -1.35 11.75
CA LEU A 8 12.07 -0.46 11.43
C LEU A 8 12.10 0.69 12.44
N GLU A 9 12.38 1.92 11.99
CA GLU A 9 12.34 3.09 12.87
C GLU A 9 10.90 3.52 13.14
N HIS A 10 10.10 3.63 12.08
CA HIS A 10 8.66 3.86 12.14
C HIS A 10 8.02 3.55 10.78
N TYR A 11 6.70 3.43 10.76
CA TYR A 11 5.91 3.43 9.53
C TYR A 11 4.66 4.28 9.71
N PHE A 12 4.06 4.68 8.60
CA PHE A 12 2.80 5.41 8.61
C PHE A 12 1.93 5.01 7.41
N VAL A 13 0.63 5.29 7.54
CA VAL A 13 -0.34 5.14 6.46
C VAL A 13 -0.22 6.36 5.55
N GLU A 14 0.19 6.14 4.31
CA GLU A 14 0.25 7.17 3.26
C GLU A 14 -1.10 7.31 2.56
N GLU A 15 -1.79 6.19 2.34
CA GLU A 15 -3.10 6.12 1.71
C GLU A 15 -3.94 5.02 2.37
N LEU A 16 -5.21 5.29 2.67
CA LEU A 16 -6.18 4.28 3.04
C LEU A 16 -7.54 4.62 2.42
N SER A 17 -7.99 3.78 1.51
CA SER A 17 -9.32 3.81 0.91
C SER A 17 -10.00 2.47 1.14
N VAL A 18 -11.21 2.51 1.69
CA VAL A 18 -12.07 1.35 1.88
C VAL A 18 -13.48 1.72 1.43
N ALA A 19 -13.99 1.02 0.43
CA ALA A 19 -15.35 1.15 -0.04
C ALA A 19 -16.07 -0.20 0.08
N ALA A 20 -17.13 -0.25 0.88
CA ALA A 20 -18.02 -1.40 0.92
C ALA A 20 -18.95 -1.39 -0.31
N ASN A 21 -19.19 -2.56 -0.91
CA ASN A 21 -20.13 -2.71 -2.00
C ASN A 21 -21.57 -2.83 -1.48
N VAL A 22 -22.09 -1.75 -0.88
CA VAL A 22 -23.35 -1.76 -0.11
C VAL A 22 -24.61 -2.05 -0.93
N ASP A 23 -24.54 -1.87 -2.25
CA ASP A 23 -25.68 -2.08 -3.15
C ASP A 23 -25.77 -3.53 -3.68
N ALA A 24 -24.75 -4.36 -3.44
CA ALA A 24 -24.71 -5.75 -3.88
C ALA A 24 -25.46 -6.68 -2.92
N ASP A 25 -26.09 -7.71 -3.47
CA ASP A 25 -26.66 -8.80 -2.68
C ASP A 25 -25.54 -9.55 -1.94
N PRO A 26 -25.52 -9.59 -0.60
CA PRO A 26 -24.49 -10.28 0.17
C PRO A 26 -24.27 -11.75 -0.25
N ALA A 27 -25.27 -12.41 -0.84
CA ALA A 27 -25.17 -13.79 -1.31
C ALA A 27 -24.08 -13.98 -2.39
N VAL A 28 -23.75 -12.94 -3.16
CA VAL A 28 -22.72 -13.02 -4.21
C VAL A 28 -21.30 -13.14 -3.63
N PHE A 29 -21.12 -12.84 -2.34
CA PHE A 29 -19.81 -12.87 -1.67
C PHE A 29 -19.54 -14.16 -0.89
N ALA A 30 -20.47 -15.12 -0.85
CA ALA A 30 -20.36 -16.32 0.01
C ALA A 30 -19.05 -17.10 -0.21
N ASP A 31 -18.64 -17.23 -1.48
CA ASP A 31 -17.42 -17.95 -1.87
C ASP A 31 -16.25 -17.01 -2.20
N TRP A 32 -16.44 -15.70 -2.07
CA TRP A 32 -15.38 -14.74 -2.35
C TRP A 32 -14.21 -14.91 -1.38
N ARG A 33 -12.99 -14.79 -1.90
CA ARG A 33 -11.75 -14.80 -1.13
C ARG A 33 -10.90 -13.59 -1.53
N PRO A 34 -10.20 -12.96 -0.58
CA PRO A 34 -9.34 -11.84 -0.89
C PRO A 34 -8.13 -12.29 -1.71
N GLU A 35 -7.98 -11.71 -2.89
CA GLU A 35 -6.79 -11.80 -3.73
C GLU A 35 -6.10 -10.43 -3.71
N PRO A 36 -5.08 -10.23 -2.84
CA PRO A 36 -4.39 -8.97 -2.76
C PRO A 36 -3.42 -8.81 -3.94
N ALA A 37 -3.41 -7.63 -4.56
CA ALA A 37 -2.32 -7.18 -5.42
C ALA A 37 -1.37 -6.31 -4.60
N THR A 38 -0.06 -6.52 -4.75
CA THR A 38 0.96 -5.73 -4.04
C THR A 38 1.89 -4.99 -4.99
N GLU A 39 2.16 -3.71 -4.67
CA GLU A 39 3.15 -2.87 -5.36
C GLU A 39 4.19 -2.40 -4.33
N ARG A 40 5.46 -2.36 -4.74
CA ARG A 40 6.59 -2.03 -3.85
C ARG A 40 7.42 -0.93 -4.49
N ASP A 41 7.67 0.14 -3.75
CA ASP A 41 8.59 1.20 -4.14
C ASP A 41 9.71 1.33 -3.11
N TYR A 42 10.93 1.53 -3.58
CA TYR A 42 12.11 1.63 -2.74
C TYR A 42 12.79 2.97 -3.00
N ALA A 43 13.23 3.63 -1.93
CA ALA A 43 14.03 4.85 -2.04
C ALA A 43 15.12 4.86 -0.96
N SER A 44 16.29 5.40 -1.29
CA SER A 44 17.37 5.63 -0.34
C SER A 44 17.37 7.10 0.09
N SER A 45 17.69 7.36 1.36
CA SER A 45 17.88 8.73 1.83
C SER A 45 19.15 9.33 1.22
N PRO A 46 19.10 10.53 0.62
CA PRO A 46 20.30 11.21 0.14
C PRO A 46 21.20 11.67 1.29
N ASP A 47 20.63 11.87 2.49
CA ASP A 47 21.34 12.41 3.66
C ASP A 47 21.95 11.33 4.56
N ASP A 48 21.43 10.10 4.52
CA ASP A 48 21.96 8.96 5.29
C ASP A 48 21.85 7.66 4.47
N PRO A 49 22.96 7.11 3.96
CA PRO A 49 22.94 5.92 3.10
C PRO A 49 22.46 4.65 3.80
N ARG A 50 22.26 4.69 5.13
CA ARG A 50 21.72 3.57 5.91
C ARG A 50 20.21 3.67 6.08
N LEU A 51 19.59 4.80 5.73
CA LEU A 51 18.16 4.99 5.80
C LEU A 51 17.53 4.71 4.43
N HIS A 52 16.56 3.81 4.44
CA HIS A 52 15.80 3.43 3.26
C HIS A 52 14.31 3.54 3.55
N GLN A 53 13.57 3.93 2.53
CA GLN A 53 12.11 3.94 2.55
C GLN A 53 11.62 2.77 1.71
N VAL A 54 10.68 2.03 2.26
CA VAL A 54 9.94 1.01 1.53
C VAL A 54 8.47 1.40 1.58
N ARG A 55 7.87 1.59 0.42
CA ARG A 55 6.42 1.75 0.27
C ARG A 55 5.84 0.41 -0.15
N LEU A 56 4.81 -0.03 0.55
CA LEU A 56 4.02 -1.19 0.19
C LEU A 56 2.59 -0.75 -0.04
N THR A 57 2.09 -0.94 -1.26
CA THR A 57 0.67 -0.78 -1.57
C THR A 57 0.01 -2.14 -1.64
N VAL A 58 -1.13 -2.29 -0.99
CA VAL A 58 -1.99 -3.47 -1.02
C VAL A 58 -3.35 -3.05 -1.58
N THR A 59 -3.78 -3.72 -2.65
CA THR A 59 -5.09 -3.51 -3.27
C THR A 59 -5.90 -4.81 -3.20
N VAL A 60 -7.17 -4.72 -2.82
CA VAL A 60 -8.11 -5.88 -2.78
C VAL A 60 -9.41 -5.50 -3.46
N GLY A 61 -9.98 -6.43 -4.24
CA GLY A 61 -11.25 -6.23 -4.92
C GLY A 61 -11.16 -5.20 -6.05
N HIS A 62 -10.07 -5.22 -6.83
CA HIS A 62 -9.86 -4.28 -7.93
C HIS A 62 -10.79 -4.51 -9.13
N ASP A 63 -11.64 -5.53 -9.09
CA ASP A 63 -12.55 -5.89 -10.16
C ASP A 63 -13.81 -5.02 -10.11
N ASP A 64 -14.06 -4.28 -11.20
CA ASP A 64 -15.31 -3.51 -11.38
C ASP A 64 -16.54 -4.41 -11.59
N SER A 65 -16.36 -5.74 -11.57
CA SER A 65 -17.44 -6.73 -11.69
C SER A 65 -18.43 -6.72 -10.52
N GLY A 66 -18.12 -5.99 -9.43
CA GLY A 66 -18.93 -5.99 -8.22
C GLY A 66 -18.84 -7.29 -7.42
N ALA A 67 -17.89 -8.17 -7.75
CA ALA A 67 -17.74 -9.49 -7.15
C ALA A 67 -17.03 -9.49 -5.78
N ALA A 68 -16.59 -8.34 -5.27
CA ALA A 68 -15.93 -8.22 -3.97
C ALA A 68 -16.79 -7.42 -2.96
N PRO A 69 -16.82 -7.82 -1.67
CA PRO A 69 -17.56 -7.11 -0.63
C PRO A 69 -16.95 -5.74 -0.31
N TYR A 70 -15.64 -5.60 -0.50
CA TYR A 70 -14.89 -4.38 -0.28
C TYR A 70 -13.91 -4.13 -1.42
N ARG A 71 -13.76 -2.85 -1.79
CA ARG A 71 -12.60 -2.35 -2.52
C ARG A 71 -11.67 -1.67 -1.54
N VAL A 72 -10.44 -2.15 -1.44
CA VAL A 72 -9.43 -1.63 -0.50
C VAL A 72 -8.21 -1.20 -1.28
N ARG A 73 -7.68 -0.03 -0.97
CA ARG A 73 -6.33 0.40 -1.33
C ARG A 73 -5.65 0.96 -0.10
N LEU A 74 -4.54 0.35 0.30
CA LEU A 74 -3.75 0.76 1.45
C LEU A 74 -2.30 0.93 1.02
N ALA A 75 -1.74 2.12 1.21
CA ALA A 75 -0.31 2.35 1.06
C ALA A 75 0.31 2.63 2.44
N LEU A 76 1.31 1.83 2.79
CA LEU A 76 2.15 2.03 3.96
C LEU A 76 3.54 2.46 3.53
N ARG A 77 4.11 3.43 4.23
CA ARG A 77 5.52 3.79 4.08
C ARG A 77 6.26 3.45 5.37
N GLY A 78 7.28 2.60 5.25
CA GLY A 78 8.19 2.26 6.34
C GLY A 78 9.55 2.93 6.15
N ILE A 79 10.10 3.42 7.25
CA ILE A 79 11.45 3.95 7.33
C ILE A 79 12.33 2.91 8.02
N PHE A 80 13.29 2.38 7.27
CA PHE A 80 14.15 1.29 7.70
C PHE A 80 15.61 1.75 7.78
N ARG A 81 16.30 1.31 8.83
CA ARG A 81 17.74 1.47 8.99
C ARG A 81 18.45 0.14 8.80
N ILE A 82 19.42 0.12 7.91
CA ILE A 82 20.33 -1.01 7.73
C ILE A 82 21.48 -0.90 8.75
N ASP A 83 21.81 -2.02 9.39
CA ASP A 83 22.94 -2.08 10.31
C ASP A 83 24.27 -1.86 9.56
N PRO A 84 25.23 -1.09 10.12
CA PRO A 84 26.52 -0.84 9.48
C PRO A 84 27.32 -2.11 9.14
N SER A 85 27.07 -3.24 9.80
CA SER A 85 27.75 -4.50 9.51
C SER A 85 27.29 -5.15 8.19
N VAL A 86 26.24 -4.63 7.55
CA VAL A 86 25.71 -5.16 6.29
C VAL A 86 26.41 -4.49 5.11
N GLU A 87 27.58 -5.03 4.74
CA GLU A 87 28.36 -4.55 3.60
C GLU A 87 27.98 -5.25 2.28
N ASP A 88 27.43 -6.47 2.37
CA ASP A 88 27.04 -7.25 1.20
C ASP A 88 25.75 -6.69 0.57
N LYS A 89 25.86 -6.25 -0.69
CA LYS A 89 24.73 -5.68 -1.45
C LYS A 89 23.56 -6.64 -1.58
N ARG A 90 23.79 -7.93 -1.83
CA ARG A 90 22.70 -8.90 -2.00
C ARG A 90 21.95 -9.12 -0.69
N LEU A 91 22.67 -9.12 0.42
CA LEU A 91 22.06 -9.18 1.75
C LEU A 91 21.25 -7.92 2.04
N ARG A 92 21.81 -6.73 1.77
CA ARG A 92 21.09 -5.45 1.91
C ARG A 92 19.81 -5.44 1.08
N ASP A 93 19.90 -5.77 -0.20
CA ASP A 93 18.77 -5.76 -1.12
C ASP A 93 17.70 -6.78 -0.67
N GLY A 94 18.10 -7.99 -0.26
CA GLY A 94 17.17 -8.96 0.32
C GLY A 94 16.46 -8.47 1.58
N LEU A 95 17.13 -7.73 2.46
CA LEU A 95 16.47 -7.12 3.63
C LEU A 95 15.41 -6.09 3.19
N LEU A 96 15.70 -5.28 2.16
CA LEU A 96 14.81 -4.24 1.67
C LEU A 96 13.64 -4.79 0.83
N THR A 97 13.84 -5.82 0.01
CA THR A 97 12.83 -6.29 -0.94
C THR A 97 12.02 -7.48 -0.45
N ASN A 98 12.51 -8.20 0.57
CA ASN A 98 11.79 -9.30 1.21
C ASN A 98 11.37 -8.94 2.64
N THR A 99 12.32 -8.60 3.52
CA THR A 99 12.02 -8.48 4.96
C THR A 99 11.21 -7.23 5.28
N ALA A 100 11.59 -6.07 4.74
CA ALA A 100 10.86 -4.82 4.94
C ALA A 100 9.39 -4.87 4.46
N PRO A 101 9.06 -5.30 3.22
CA PRO A 101 7.66 -5.43 2.81
C PRO A 101 6.92 -6.51 3.58
N SER A 102 7.57 -7.59 4.04
CA SER A 102 6.94 -8.57 4.92
C SER A 102 6.47 -7.96 6.26
N ILE A 103 7.31 -7.09 6.85
CA ILE A 103 6.95 -6.34 8.08
C ILE A 103 5.76 -5.42 7.80
N LEU A 104 5.81 -4.64 6.72
CA LEU A 104 4.72 -3.74 6.34
C LEU A 104 3.43 -4.51 6.01
N TYR A 105 3.54 -5.67 5.37
CA TYR A 105 2.40 -6.52 5.05
C TYR A 105 1.72 -7.04 6.33
N GLY A 106 2.50 -7.37 7.36
CA GLY A 106 1.96 -7.66 8.70
C GLY A 106 1.08 -6.54 9.24
N ALA A 107 1.54 -5.28 9.16
CA ALA A 107 0.75 -4.12 9.55
C ALA A 107 -0.47 -3.92 8.64
N ALA A 108 -0.31 -4.12 7.32
CA ALA A 108 -1.39 -3.99 6.35
C ALA A 108 -2.54 -4.97 6.63
N ARG A 109 -2.22 -6.23 6.98
CA ARG A 109 -3.20 -7.25 7.38
C ARG A 109 -4.11 -6.75 8.50
N GLU A 110 -3.51 -6.17 9.53
CA GLU A 110 -4.26 -5.67 10.68
C GLU A 110 -5.08 -4.42 10.35
N VAL A 111 -4.53 -3.48 9.57
CA VAL A 111 -5.28 -2.27 9.15
C VAL A 111 -6.50 -2.65 8.31
N VAL A 112 -6.34 -3.56 7.34
CA VAL A 112 -7.44 -4.02 6.49
C VAL A 112 -8.49 -4.78 7.31
N LEU A 113 -8.05 -5.70 8.17
CA LEU A 113 -8.94 -6.46 9.04
C LEU A 113 -9.75 -5.52 9.96
N ALA A 114 -9.06 -4.61 10.65
CA ALA A 114 -9.70 -3.68 11.58
C ALA A 114 -10.69 -2.74 10.87
N THR A 115 -10.33 -2.22 9.70
CA THR A 115 -11.19 -1.27 8.98
C THR A 115 -12.43 -1.95 8.42
N THR A 116 -12.27 -3.13 7.80
CA THR A 116 -13.39 -3.90 7.24
C THR A 116 -14.27 -4.56 8.30
N ALA A 117 -13.73 -4.85 9.49
CA ALA A 117 -14.53 -5.34 10.63
C ALA A 117 -15.58 -4.34 11.13
N ARG A 118 -15.51 -3.08 10.70
CA ARG A 118 -16.50 -2.02 11.00
C ARG A 118 -17.47 -1.80 9.83
N GLY A 119 -17.34 -2.57 8.75
CA GLY A 119 -18.23 -2.54 7.61
C GLY A 119 -19.41 -3.51 7.73
N PRO A 120 -20.33 -3.50 6.74
CA PRO A 120 -21.56 -4.30 6.77
C PRO A 120 -21.35 -5.77 6.37
N PHE A 121 -20.19 -6.14 5.83
CA PHE A 121 -19.86 -7.49 5.36
C PHE A 121 -18.77 -8.14 6.25
N PRO A 122 -18.57 -9.47 6.18
CA PRO A 122 -17.52 -10.14 6.93
C PRO A 122 -16.14 -9.47 6.80
N PRO A 123 -15.36 -9.37 7.90
CA PRO A 123 -14.04 -8.75 7.87
C PRO A 123 -13.10 -9.42 6.86
N VAL A 124 -12.27 -8.63 6.18
CA VAL A 124 -11.29 -9.13 5.22
C VAL A 124 -9.98 -9.41 5.94
N LEU A 125 -9.63 -10.70 6.05
CA LEU A 125 -8.30 -11.14 6.47
C LEU A 125 -7.47 -11.46 5.23
N LEU A 126 -6.41 -10.69 4.98
CA LEU A 126 -5.53 -10.97 3.84
C LEU A 126 -4.86 -12.34 3.98
N PRO A 127 -4.56 -13.06 2.87
CA PRO A 127 -3.76 -14.28 2.91
C PRO A 127 -2.29 -14.00 3.22
N ALA A 128 -1.50 -15.03 3.51
CA ALA A 128 -0.05 -14.86 3.62
C ALA A 128 0.53 -14.53 2.24
N GLU A 129 1.50 -13.61 2.19
CA GLU A 129 2.18 -13.19 0.97
C GLU A 129 3.67 -13.46 1.11
N VAL A 130 4.31 -13.92 0.03
CA VAL A 130 5.75 -14.18 -0.01
C VAL A 130 6.39 -13.17 -0.95
N PHE A 131 7.30 -12.35 -0.41
CA PHE A 131 8.06 -11.38 -1.20
C PHE A 131 9.42 -11.96 -1.59
N PRO A 132 9.71 -12.25 -2.87
CA PRO A 132 11.02 -12.75 -3.26
C PRO A 132 12.11 -11.68 -3.10
N PRO A 133 13.34 -12.05 -2.70
CA PRO A 133 14.49 -11.16 -2.78
C PRO A 133 14.72 -10.71 -4.23
N GLU A 134 14.98 -9.43 -4.43
CA GLU A 134 15.24 -8.79 -5.72
C GLU A 134 16.54 -8.01 -5.61
N VAL A 135 17.23 -7.78 -6.73
CA VAL A 135 18.40 -6.90 -6.76
C VAL A 135 17.90 -5.50 -7.09
N LEU A 136 18.27 -4.52 -6.25
CA LEU A 136 17.89 -3.13 -6.48
C LEU A 136 18.90 -2.47 -7.41
N ASP A 137 18.40 -1.70 -8.38
CA ASP A 137 19.22 -0.82 -9.20
C ASP A 137 19.42 0.50 -8.45
N ASP A 138 20.63 0.74 -7.95
CA ASP A 138 20.93 1.94 -7.15
C ASP A 138 20.82 3.26 -7.97
N ASP A 139 20.78 3.16 -9.30
CA ASP A 139 20.62 4.27 -10.25
C ASP A 139 19.14 4.52 -10.64
N ALA A 140 18.18 3.79 -10.08
CA ALA A 140 16.76 4.01 -10.36
C ALA A 140 16.29 5.35 -9.79
N GLU A 141 15.86 6.26 -10.67
CA GLU A 141 15.33 7.56 -10.28
C GLU A 141 14.07 7.37 -9.42
N PRO A 142 13.92 8.08 -8.28
CA PRO A 142 12.74 7.95 -7.43
C PRO A 142 11.49 8.25 -8.25
N ALA A 143 10.47 7.39 -8.13
CA ALA A 143 9.20 7.57 -8.82
C ALA A 143 8.66 8.99 -8.53
N PRO A 144 8.19 9.72 -9.56
CA PRO A 144 7.67 11.07 -9.37
C PRO A 144 6.52 11.03 -8.36
N PRO A 145 6.36 12.07 -7.53
CA PRO A 145 5.26 12.13 -6.59
C PRO A 145 3.91 11.96 -7.33
N PRO A 146 2.93 11.26 -6.73
CA PRO A 146 1.64 11.08 -7.36
C PRO A 146 1.06 12.42 -7.78
N ALA A 147 0.57 12.51 -9.02
CA ALA A 147 0.00 13.74 -9.55
C ALA A 147 -1.15 14.21 -8.63
N GLU A 148 -1.11 15.49 -8.22
CA GLU A 148 -2.19 16.07 -7.42
C GLU A 148 -3.54 15.86 -8.12
N PRO A 149 -4.59 15.45 -7.40
CA PRO A 149 -5.91 15.30 -8.00
C PRO A 149 -6.34 16.64 -8.58
N SER A 150 -6.65 16.64 -9.88
CA SER A 150 -7.06 17.84 -10.60
C SER A 150 -8.25 18.50 -9.88
N PRO A 151 -8.22 19.83 -9.65
CA PRO A 151 -9.28 20.50 -8.93
C PRO A 151 -10.63 20.29 -9.65
N PRO A 152 -11.73 20.09 -8.90
CA PRO A 152 -13.03 19.82 -9.49
C PRO A 152 -13.44 20.96 -10.43
N ALA A 153 -13.83 20.58 -11.65
CA ALA A 153 -14.24 21.53 -12.69
C ALA A 153 -15.34 22.44 -12.16
N ARG A 154 -15.09 23.76 -12.15
CA ARG A 154 -16.06 24.77 -11.72
C ARG A 154 -17.36 24.62 -12.52
N PRO A 155 -18.54 24.59 -11.88
CA PRO A 155 -19.81 24.48 -12.60
C PRO A 155 -20.01 25.72 -13.48
N ARG A 156 -20.25 25.49 -14.77
CA ARG A 156 -20.58 26.54 -15.74
C ARG A 156 -21.92 27.17 -15.35
N ARG A 157 -21.90 28.40 -14.85
CA ARG A 157 -23.11 29.22 -14.65
C ARG A 157 -23.85 29.36 -15.99
N LYS A 158 -25.05 28.79 -16.08
CA LYS A 158 -25.99 29.06 -17.19
C LYS A 158 -26.40 30.54 -17.12
N ARG A 159 -26.13 31.31 -18.18
CA ARG A 159 -26.70 32.66 -18.35
C ARG A 159 -28.20 32.52 -18.56
N ALA A 160 -28.99 33.12 -17.65
CA ALA A 160 -30.42 33.31 -17.84
C ALA A 160 -30.64 34.24 -19.06
N LYS A 161 -31.48 33.80 -20.01
CA LYS A 161 -32.02 34.66 -21.06
C LYS A 161 -33.07 35.56 -20.41
N ALA A 162 -32.87 36.87 -20.47
CA ALA A 162 -33.91 37.85 -20.21
C ALA A 162 -34.79 37.95 -21.47
N SER A 163 -36.09 37.96 -21.21
CA SER A 163 -37.19 38.09 -22.16
C SER A 163 -37.24 39.47 -22.81
N ASP A 164 -37.78 39.52 -24.03
CA ASP A 164 -38.54 40.64 -24.59
C ASP A 164 -39.88 40.05 -25.06
#